data_AF-A0A4Q3TRN8-F1
#
_entry.id   AF-A0A4Q3TRN8-F1
#
_cell.length_a   1.000
_cell.length_b   1.000
_cell.length_c   1.000
_cell.angle_alpha   90.00
_cell.angle_beta   90.00
_cell.angle_gamma   90.00
#
_symmetry.space_group_name_H-M   'P 1'
#
loop_
_entity.id
_entity.type
_entity.pdbx_description
1 polymer ?
#
loop_
_entity_poly.entity_id
_entity_poly.type
_entity_poly.pdbx_seq_one_letter_code
_entity_poly.pdbx_strand_id
1 'polypeptide(L)'
;LAADQLILNPRLYSSFLLWLLSELFEQLPEVGDLEKPKLVFVFDEAHLLFDDSPPALVQRVEQVVRLIRSKGVGVYFCSQFPDDVPDNILGQLGNRVQHALRAFTPRDQKAVRVAAETFVPNPKLDVAQAISKLGTGEALVSTLQDKGIPMPVQQTLIAPPRCRMGSITDAERSQVRASSPVGMKYDTALNRESAAEMLAKRAETAAQSADAPAAKDDAEAGGFGQSIKDAVFGTKRRQGMVETMAKQTARTVGNQVGRQILRGLLGGIFGGKR
;
A
#
# COMPACT_ATOMS: atom_id res chain seq x y z
N LEU A 1 18.50 10.28 0.71
CA LEU A 1 17.09 9.93 0.44
C LEU A 1 17.06 8.43 0.17
N ALA A 2 16.17 7.68 0.81
CA ALA A 2 15.98 6.26 0.50
C ALA A 2 14.91 6.04 -0.61
N ALA A 3 14.21 7.10 -1.03
CA ALA A 3 13.18 7.04 -2.07
C ALA A 3 13.74 6.54 -3.41
N ASP A 4 14.98 6.92 -3.74
CA ASP A 4 15.71 6.50 -4.95
C ASP A 4 15.86 4.96 -5.03
N GLN A 5 15.88 4.28 -3.88
CA GLN A 5 15.95 2.82 -3.77
C GLN A 5 14.59 2.16 -3.58
N LEU A 6 13.62 2.88 -2.98
CA LEU A 6 12.28 2.37 -2.69
C LEU A 6 11.48 2.14 -3.99
N ILE A 7 11.66 3.00 -5.00
CA ILE A 7 11.07 2.84 -6.33
C ILE A 7 11.48 1.53 -7.00
N LEU A 8 12.67 1.01 -6.69
CA LEU A 8 13.17 -0.25 -7.23
C LEU A 8 12.47 -1.48 -6.63
N ASN A 9 11.66 -1.30 -5.59
CA ASN A 9 10.95 -2.36 -4.89
C ASN A 9 9.43 -2.09 -4.85
N PRO A 10 8.70 -2.26 -5.98
CA PRO A 10 7.29 -1.88 -6.12
C PRO A 10 6.37 -2.45 -5.03
N ARG A 11 6.59 -3.72 -4.63
CA ARG A 11 5.80 -4.39 -3.58
C ARG A 11 5.98 -3.78 -2.20
N LEU A 12 7.20 -3.33 -1.89
CA LEU A 12 7.49 -2.66 -0.61
C LEU A 12 6.84 -1.28 -0.61
N TYR A 13 6.95 -0.57 -1.73
CA TYR A 13 6.33 0.74 -1.92
C TYR A 13 4.80 0.66 -1.79
N SER A 14 4.14 -0.26 -2.49
CA SER A 14 2.68 -0.41 -2.43
C SER A 14 2.19 -0.83 -1.04
N SER A 15 2.89 -1.77 -0.37
CA SER A 15 2.57 -2.16 1.00
C SER A 15 2.70 -0.99 1.99
N PHE A 16 3.75 -0.18 1.85
CA PHE A 16 3.97 1.00 2.68
C PHE A 16 2.90 2.08 2.46
N LEU A 17 2.57 2.38 1.20
CA LEU A 17 1.55 3.38 0.89
C LEU A 17 0.16 2.96 1.40
N LEU A 18 -0.19 1.67 1.30
CA LEU A 18 -1.43 1.17 1.87
C LEU A 18 -1.46 1.32 3.39
N TRP A 19 -0.37 0.94 4.06
CA TRP A 19 -0.25 1.11 5.51
C TRP A 19 -0.43 2.59 5.88
N LEU A 20 0.27 3.49 5.19
CA LEU A 20 0.18 4.93 5.43
C LEU A 20 -1.24 5.45 5.24
N LEU A 21 -1.91 5.09 4.15
CA LEU A 21 -3.30 5.49 3.89
C LEU A 21 -4.27 4.97 4.95
N SER A 22 -4.09 3.73 5.41
CA SER A 22 -4.93 3.13 6.46
C SER A 22 -4.69 3.82 7.80
N GLU A 23 -3.43 4.04 8.17
CA GLU A 23 -3.05 4.71 9.42
C GLU A 23 -3.60 6.14 9.47
N LEU A 24 -3.50 6.88 8.36
CA LEU A 24 -4.04 8.23 8.28
C LEU A 24 -5.56 8.25 8.40
N PHE A 25 -6.25 7.32 7.74
CA PHE A 25 -7.69 7.23 7.86
C PHE A 25 -8.14 6.95 9.30
N GLU A 26 -7.42 6.07 10.02
CA GLU A 26 -7.73 5.68 11.40
C GLU A 26 -7.35 6.75 12.42
N GLN A 27 -6.21 7.41 12.26
CA GLN A 27 -5.70 8.39 13.25
C GLN A 27 -6.25 9.80 13.04
N LEU A 28 -6.58 10.20 11.82
CA LEU A 28 -7.03 11.57 11.57
C LEU A 28 -8.44 11.81 12.11
N PRO A 29 -8.69 12.96 12.77
CA PRO A 29 -10.04 13.34 13.15
C PRO A 29 -10.89 13.69 11.93
N GLU A 30 -12.20 13.51 12.04
CA GLU A 30 -13.13 14.06 11.04
C GLU A 30 -13.19 15.57 11.17
N VAL A 31 -13.07 16.27 10.05
CA VAL A 31 -13.02 17.75 10.00
C VAL A 31 -14.14 18.34 9.15
N GLY A 32 -14.98 17.49 8.54
CA GLY A 32 -16.09 17.91 7.69
C GLY A 32 -15.66 18.35 6.30
N ASP A 33 -16.47 19.22 5.68
CA ASP A 33 -16.22 19.74 4.33
C ASP A 33 -15.52 21.10 4.41
N LEU A 34 -14.20 21.06 4.49
CA LEU A 34 -13.36 22.27 4.46
C LEU A 34 -13.20 22.77 3.03
N GLU A 35 -13.15 24.09 2.85
CA GLU A 35 -12.87 24.70 1.54
C GLU A 35 -11.51 24.25 0.96
N LYS A 36 -10.54 23.93 1.83
CA LYS A 36 -9.21 23.46 1.43
C LYS A 36 -8.82 22.24 2.25
N PRO A 37 -8.19 21.22 1.61
CA PRO A 37 -7.66 20.09 2.36
C PRO A 37 -6.50 20.55 3.25
N LYS A 38 -6.38 19.94 4.43
CA LYS A 38 -5.25 20.13 5.34
C LYS A 38 -3.99 19.43 4.81
N LEU A 39 -4.17 18.37 4.02
CA LEU A 39 -3.10 17.55 3.47
C LEU A 39 -3.48 17.05 2.08
N VAL A 40 -2.50 16.94 1.18
CA VAL A 40 -2.70 16.38 -0.16
C VAL A 40 -1.66 15.30 -0.40
N PHE A 41 -2.12 14.10 -0.77
CA PHE A 41 -1.28 13.05 -1.32
C PHE A 41 -1.32 13.06 -2.83
N VAL A 42 -0.14 13.08 -3.43
CA VAL A 42 0.05 12.90 -4.87
C VAL A 42 0.81 11.60 -5.04
N PHE A 43 0.14 10.61 -5.60
CA PHE A 43 0.72 9.32 -5.95
C PHE A 43 1.18 9.40 -7.39
N ASP A 44 2.47 9.63 -7.57
CA ASP A 44 3.11 9.51 -8.88
C ASP A 44 3.29 8.05 -9.25
N GLU A 45 3.19 7.76 -10.54
CA GLU A 45 3.20 6.40 -11.10
C GLU A 45 2.20 5.46 -10.40
N ALA A 46 0.92 5.86 -10.41
CA ALA A 46 -0.16 5.15 -9.74
C ALA A 46 -0.29 3.68 -10.16
N HIS A 47 0.17 3.28 -11.35
CA HIS A 47 0.24 1.87 -11.76
C HIS A 47 0.97 0.99 -10.73
N LEU A 48 2.01 1.50 -10.06
CA LEU A 48 2.78 0.77 -9.05
C LEU A 48 1.93 0.37 -7.82
N LEU A 49 0.81 1.04 -7.58
CA LEU A 49 -0.13 0.72 -6.51
C LEU A 49 -1.10 -0.39 -6.87
N PHE A 50 -1.35 -0.62 -8.15
CA PHE A 50 -2.45 -1.45 -8.62
C PHE A 50 -1.98 -2.67 -9.43
N ASP A 51 -0.81 -2.59 -10.06
CA ASP A 51 -0.20 -3.72 -10.76
C ASP A 51 0.00 -4.92 -9.82
N ASP A 52 -0.50 -6.08 -10.23
CA ASP A 52 -0.49 -7.35 -9.48
C ASP A 52 -1.05 -7.25 -8.04
N SER A 53 -1.85 -6.23 -7.75
CA SER A 53 -2.40 -6.02 -6.41
C SER A 53 -3.58 -6.96 -6.14
N PRO A 54 -3.61 -7.66 -4.98
CA PRO A 54 -4.73 -8.52 -4.62
C PRO A 54 -6.06 -7.75 -4.61
N PRO A 55 -7.20 -8.36 -5.00
CA PRO A 55 -8.49 -7.66 -5.02
C PRO A 55 -8.88 -7.03 -3.68
N ALA A 56 -8.53 -7.69 -2.57
CA ALA A 56 -8.75 -7.15 -1.22
C ALA A 56 -7.99 -5.83 -0.97
N LEU A 57 -6.81 -5.68 -1.57
CA LEU A 57 -6.00 -4.47 -1.48
C LEU A 57 -6.67 -3.32 -2.23
N VAL A 58 -7.10 -3.57 -3.46
CA VAL A 58 -7.80 -2.59 -4.30
C VAL A 58 -9.08 -2.10 -3.62
N GLN A 59 -9.87 -3.01 -3.04
CA GLN A 59 -11.07 -2.66 -2.28
C GLN A 59 -10.76 -1.77 -1.06
N ARG A 60 -9.64 -2.02 -0.37
CA ARG A 60 -9.24 -1.19 0.77
C ARG A 60 -8.83 0.21 0.32
N VAL A 61 -8.08 0.33 -0.78
CA VAL A 61 -7.71 1.64 -1.35
C VAL A 61 -8.96 2.41 -1.77
N GLU A 62 -9.91 1.76 -2.45
CA GLU A 62 -11.20 2.35 -2.81
C GLU A 62 -11.94 2.91 -1.58
N GLN A 63 -12.02 2.13 -0.50
CA GLN A 63 -12.65 2.56 0.73
C GLN A 63 -11.96 3.79 1.34
N VAL A 64 -10.63 3.81 1.36
CA VAL A 64 -9.88 4.95 1.91
C VAL A 64 -10.08 6.19 1.04
N VAL A 65 -9.93 6.09 -0.29
CA VAL A 65 -10.14 7.23 -1.21
C VAL A 65 -11.54 7.83 -1.05
N ARG A 66 -12.56 6.98 -0.86
CA ARG A 66 -13.93 7.43 -0.64
C ARG A 66 -14.12 8.20 0.67
N LEU A 67 -13.46 7.77 1.76
CA LEU A 67 -13.71 8.30 3.10
C LEU A 67 -12.73 9.41 3.51
N ILE A 68 -11.51 9.43 2.97
CA ILE A 68 -10.44 10.32 3.45
C ILE A 68 -10.76 11.81 3.21
N ARG A 69 -11.67 12.14 2.30
CA ARG A 69 -12.14 13.51 2.09
C ARG A 69 -12.73 14.12 3.37
N SER A 70 -13.50 13.37 4.17
CA SER A 70 -14.08 13.89 5.42
C SER A 70 -13.04 14.15 6.52
N LYS A 71 -11.83 13.60 6.35
CA LYS A 71 -10.65 13.86 7.18
C LYS A 71 -9.85 15.08 6.70
N GLY A 72 -10.31 15.77 5.65
CA GLY A 72 -9.65 16.94 5.08
C GLY A 72 -8.37 16.59 4.31
N VAL A 73 -8.30 15.38 3.74
CA VAL A 73 -7.16 14.95 2.91
C VAL A 73 -7.61 14.81 1.46
N GLY A 74 -6.83 15.40 0.55
CA GLY A 74 -6.97 15.20 -0.90
C GLY A 74 -6.07 14.07 -1.39
N VAL A 75 -6.54 13.27 -2.34
CA VAL A 75 -5.77 12.22 -3.00
C VAL A 75 -5.78 12.46 -4.51
N TYR A 76 -4.59 12.47 -5.11
CA TYR A 76 -4.38 12.60 -6.54
C TYR A 76 -3.56 11.41 -7.03
N PHE A 77 -4.03 10.75 -8.08
CA PHE A 77 -3.29 9.70 -8.78
C PHE A 77 -2.76 10.29 -10.09
N CYS A 78 -1.45 10.18 -10.29
CA CYS A 78 -0.78 10.57 -11.52
C CYS A 78 -0.26 9.30 -12.19
N SER A 79 -0.67 9.07 -13.43
CA SER A 79 -0.21 7.92 -14.22
C SER A 79 -0.08 8.31 -15.68
N GLN A 80 0.66 7.51 -16.43
CA GLN A 80 0.86 7.70 -17.86
C GLN A 80 -0.40 7.31 -18.63
N PHE A 81 -1.08 6.23 -18.21
CA PHE A 81 -2.29 5.76 -18.84
C PHE A 81 -3.48 5.71 -17.87
N PRO A 82 -4.71 5.96 -18.36
CA PRO A 82 -5.91 5.85 -17.54
C PRO A 82 -6.18 4.43 -17.04
N ASP A 83 -5.82 3.39 -17.81
CA ASP A 83 -6.05 1.97 -17.46
C ASP A 83 -5.16 1.48 -16.32
N ASP A 84 -4.17 2.28 -15.90
CA ASP A 84 -3.32 2.01 -14.74
C ASP A 84 -4.08 2.13 -13.40
N VAL A 85 -5.22 2.83 -13.39
CA VAL A 85 -6.05 3.01 -12.19
C VAL A 85 -7.37 2.24 -12.37
N PRO A 86 -7.76 1.37 -11.42
CA PRO A 86 -9.01 0.63 -11.49
C PRO A 86 -10.26 1.52 -11.64
N ASP A 87 -11.21 1.10 -12.48
CA ASP A 87 -12.43 1.86 -12.81
C ASP A 87 -13.26 2.25 -11.58
N ASN A 88 -13.34 1.38 -10.58
CA ASN A 88 -14.02 1.63 -9.30
C ASN A 88 -13.38 2.80 -8.54
N ILE A 89 -12.06 2.94 -8.60
CA ILE A 89 -11.32 4.03 -7.97
C ILE A 89 -11.44 5.30 -8.83
N LEU A 90 -11.25 5.19 -10.16
CA LEU A 90 -11.45 6.29 -11.09
C LEU A 90 -12.83 6.94 -10.91
N GLY A 91 -13.88 6.14 -10.71
CA GLY A 91 -15.24 6.62 -10.46
C GLY A 91 -15.39 7.45 -9.17
N GLN A 92 -14.49 7.31 -8.20
CA GLN A 92 -14.47 8.13 -6.98
C GLN A 92 -13.71 9.45 -7.14
N LEU A 93 -12.93 9.61 -8.22
CA LEU A 93 -12.11 10.80 -8.45
C LEU A 93 -12.94 11.90 -9.11
N GLY A 94 -13.18 12.97 -8.35
CA GLY A 94 -13.99 14.10 -8.82
C GLY A 94 -13.26 15.05 -9.77
N ASN A 95 -11.96 15.27 -9.55
CA ASN A 95 -11.14 16.14 -10.40
C ASN A 95 -10.36 15.28 -11.41
N ARG A 96 -10.38 15.68 -12.67
CA ARG A 96 -9.70 15.00 -13.77
C ARG A 96 -8.95 16.00 -14.63
N VAL A 97 -7.68 15.66 -14.90
CA VAL A 97 -6.79 16.41 -15.78
C VAL A 97 -6.12 15.39 -16.70
N GLN A 98 -6.51 15.39 -17.97
CA GLN A 98 -6.00 14.46 -18.98
C GLN A 98 -5.18 15.23 -20.01
N HIS A 99 -3.88 14.97 -20.01
CA HIS A 99 -3.00 15.42 -21.09
C HIS A 99 -3.15 14.55 -22.34
N ALA A 100 -2.49 14.97 -23.41
CA ALA A 100 -2.50 14.28 -24.69
C ALA A 100 -2.19 12.78 -24.55
N LEU A 101 -3.08 11.93 -25.08
CA LEU A 101 -2.80 10.51 -25.26
C LEU A 101 -2.53 10.27 -26.74
N ARG A 102 -1.36 9.69 -27.04
CA ARG A 102 -0.99 9.35 -28.42
C ARG A 102 -1.45 7.93 -28.71
N ALA A 103 -2.48 7.80 -29.54
CA ALA A 103 -3.02 6.51 -29.91
C ALA A 103 -2.32 5.92 -31.14
N PHE A 104 -1.33 5.06 -30.94
CA PHE A 104 -0.64 4.35 -32.03
C PHE A 104 -1.05 2.89 -32.11
N THR A 105 -1.40 2.28 -30.99
CA THR A 105 -1.78 0.88 -30.87
C THR A 105 -3.28 0.70 -30.60
N PRO A 106 -3.85 -0.50 -30.84
CA PRO A 106 -5.23 -0.79 -30.45
C PRO A 106 -5.49 -0.62 -28.95
N ARG A 107 -4.47 -0.90 -28.11
CA ARG A 107 -4.55 -0.65 -26.66
C ARG A 107 -4.72 0.84 -26.38
N ASP A 108 -3.92 1.69 -27.00
CA ASP A 108 -4.00 3.13 -26.80
C ASP A 108 -5.34 3.69 -27.28
N GLN A 109 -5.86 3.18 -28.41
CA GLN A 109 -7.19 3.57 -28.88
C GLN A 109 -8.30 3.20 -27.89
N LYS A 110 -8.18 2.06 -27.21
CA LYS A 110 -9.09 1.68 -26.13
C LYS A 110 -8.93 2.62 -24.94
N ALA A 111 -7.70 2.93 -24.53
CA ALA A 111 -7.43 3.86 -23.45
C ALA A 111 -7.99 5.27 -23.73
N VAL A 112 -7.87 5.78 -24.96
CA VAL A 112 -8.48 7.05 -25.38
C VAL A 112 -10.00 7.02 -25.25
N ARG A 113 -10.67 5.93 -25.67
CA ARG A 113 -12.13 5.80 -25.54
C ARG A 113 -12.55 5.76 -24.07
N VAL A 114 -11.90 4.94 -23.26
CA VAL A 114 -12.19 4.84 -21.82
C VAL A 114 -11.98 6.19 -21.15
N ALA A 115 -10.86 6.88 -21.41
CA ALA A 115 -10.62 8.23 -20.90
C ALA A 115 -11.75 9.19 -21.30
N ALA A 116 -12.17 9.16 -22.56
CA ALA A 116 -13.20 10.05 -23.07
C ALA A 116 -14.57 9.82 -22.40
N GLU A 117 -14.94 8.56 -22.16
CA GLU A 117 -16.20 8.17 -21.52
C GLU A 117 -16.26 8.56 -20.03
N THR A 118 -15.11 8.75 -19.39
CA THR A 118 -15.05 9.11 -17.97
C THR A 118 -15.27 10.59 -17.67
N PHE A 119 -15.31 11.44 -18.70
CA PHE A 119 -15.56 12.87 -18.53
C PHE A 119 -17.06 13.20 -18.55
N VAL A 120 -17.45 14.24 -17.82
CA VAL A 120 -18.79 14.80 -17.98
C VAL A 120 -18.91 15.39 -19.40
N PRO A 121 -19.90 14.96 -20.21
CA PRO A 121 -20.03 15.39 -21.60
C PRO A 121 -20.15 16.91 -21.76
N ASN A 122 -19.47 17.45 -22.77
CA ASN A 122 -19.63 18.82 -23.19
C ASN A 122 -20.13 18.84 -24.66
N PRO A 123 -21.35 19.34 -24.94
CA PRO A 123 -21.91 19.35 -26.30
C PRO A 123 -21.06 20.10 -27.33
N LYS A 124 -20.14 20.98 -26.89
CA LYS A 124 -19.27 21.77 -27.76
C LYS A 124 -17.92 21.11 -28.03
N LEU A 125 -17.64 19.95 -27.43
CA LEU A 125 -16.33 19.30 -27.47
C LEU A 125 -16.46 17.79 -27.68
N ASP A 126 -15.91 17.29 -28.78
CA ASP A 126 -15.69 15.86 -28.97
C ASP A 126 -14.42 15.46 -28.22
N VAL A 127 -14.61 14.86 -27.04
CA VAL A 127 -13.54 14.46 -26.12
C VAL A 127 -12.62 13.43 -26.77
N ALA A 128 -13.16 12.42 -27.45
CA ALA A 128 -12.37 11.35 -28.05
C ALA A 128 -11.45 11.88 -29.16
N GLN A 129 -11.95 12.82 -29.97
CA GLN A 129 -11.13 13.49 -30.97
C GLN A 129 -10.14 14.48 -30.36
N ALA A 130 -10.55 15.23 -29.35
CA ALA A 130 -9.74 16.28 -28.74
C ALA A 130 -8.51 15.70 -28.04
N ILE A 131 -8.66 14.62 -27.25
CA ILE A 131 -7.57 13.97 -26.48
C ILE A 131 -6.35 13.68 -27.37
N SER A 132 -6.57 13.20 -28.59
CA SER A 132 -5.49 12.82 -29.51
C SER A 132 -4.80 14.03 -30.15
N LYS A 133 -5.53 15.16 -30.29
CA LYS A 133 -5.07 16.38 -30.95
C LYS A 133 -4.40 17.38 -30.00
N LEU A 134 -4.48 17.17 -28.68
CA LEU A 134 -3.87 18.05 -27.69
C LEU A 134 -2.36 18.24 -27.93
N GLY A 135 -1.94 19.50 -27.86
CA GLY A 135 -0.54 19.91 -27.85
C GLY A 135 0.13 19.80 -26.48
N THR A 136 1.44 20.05 -26.44
CA THR A 136 2.16 20.19 -25.16
C THR A 136 1.67 21.43 -24.42
N GLY A 137 1.38 21.28 -23.13
CA GLY A 137 0.80 22.35 -22.32
C GLY A 137 -0.72 22.48 -22.44
N GLU A 138 -1.38 21.62 -23.22
CA GLU A 138 -2.84 21.51 -23.24
C GLU A 138 -3.32 20.29 -22.45
N ALA A 139 -4.52 20.38 -21.91
CA ALA A 139 -5.20 19.28 -21.22
C ALA A 139 -6.71 19.40 -21.31
N LEU A 140 -7.39 18.26 -21.24
CA LEU A 140 -8.80 18.20 -20.90
C LEU A 140 -8.96 18.22 -19.38
N VAL A 141 -9.77 19.16 -18.88
CA VAL A 141 -9.94 19.39 -17.46
C VAL A 141 -11.42 19.36 -17.10
N SER A 142 -11.72 18.64 -16.03
CA SER A 142 -13.02 18.57 -15.38
C SER A 142 -12.80 18.59 -13.88
N THR A 143 -13.23 19.66 -13.21
CA THR A 143 -13.17 19.78 -11.74
C THR A 143 -14.54 19.77 -11.11
N LEU A 144 -14.60 19.55 -9.81
CA LEU A 144 -15.82 19.72 -9.04
C LEU A 144 -16.15 21.20 -8.86
N GLN A 145 -17.42 21.55 -9.08
CA GLN A 145 -18.04 22.81 -8.69
C GLN A 145 -18.52 22.73 -7.24
N ASP A 146 -19.15 23.82 -6.77
CA ASP A 146 -19.81 23.86 -5.49
C ASP A 146 -20.74 22.66 -5.30
N LYS A 147 -20.78 22.15 -4.05
CA LYS A 147 -21.54 20.96 -3.67
C LYS A 147 -21.09 19.67 -4.37
N GLY A 148 -19.90 19.65 -4.98
CA GLY A 148 -19.31 18.44 -5.57
C GLY A 148 -19.91 18.05 -6.92
N ILE A 149 -20.52 18.99 -7.65
CA ILE A 149 -21.08 18.74 -8.98
C ILE A 149 -19.93 18.79 -10.00
N PRO A 150 -19.64 17.72 -10.76
CA PRO A 150 -18.55 17.76 -11.71
C PRO A 150 -18.91 18.67 -12.90
N MET A 151 -18.00 19.56 -13.28
CA MET A 151 -18.20 20.45 -14.43
C MET A 151 -18.07 19.69 -15.76
N PRO A 152 -18.77 20.11 -16.82
CA PRO A 152 -18.50 19.61 -18.17
C PRO A 152 -17.04 19.85 -18.57
N VAL A 153 -16.42 18.83 -19.17
CA VAL A 153 -15.02 18.88 -19.57
C VAL A 153 -14.70 20.04 -20.51
N GLN A 154 -13.58 20.71 -20.26
CA GLN A 154 -13.07 21.81 -21.08
C GLN A 154 -11.67 21.47 -21.60
N GLN A 155 -11.35 21.93 -22.81
CA GLN A 155 -9.97 22.00 -23.27
C GLN A 155 -9.33 23.27 -22.69
N THR A 156 -8.18 23.11 -22.03
CA THR A 156 -7.53 24.19 -21.28
C THR A 156 -6.03 24.22 -21.54
N LEU A 157 -5.43 25.41 -21.37
CA LEU A 157 -3.98 25.60 -21.32
C LEU A 157 -3.51 25.48 -19.87
N ILE A 158 -2.46 24.69 -19.65
CA ILE A 158 -1.84 24.47 -18.35
C ILE A 158 -0.72 25.48 -18.16
N ALA A 159 -0.78 26.21 -17.04
CA ALA A 159 0.26 27.17 -16.69
C ALA A 159 1.60 26.43 -16.48
N PRO A 160 2.72 26.94 -17.04
CA PRO A 160 4.02 26.31 -16.86
C PRO A 160 4.44 26.34 -15.38
N PRO A 161 5.22 25.34 -14.93
CA PRO A 161 5.73 25.32 -13.56
C PRO A 161 6.63 26.54 -13.31
N ARG A 162 6.52 27.11 -12.11
CA ARG A 162 7.39 28.20 -11.64
C ARG A 162 8.61 27.70 -10.87
N CYS A 163 8.87 26.40 -10.90
CA CYS A 163 9.98 25.77 -10.19
C CYS A 163 11.19 25.57 -11.10
N ARG A 164 12.36 25.37 -10.49
CA ARG A 164 13.54 24.88 -11.19
C ARG A 164 13.34 23.39 -11.50
N MET A 165 13.53 23.01 -12.75
CA MET A 165 13.61 21.60 -13.14
C MET A 165 14.96 21.02 -12.69
N GLY A 166 14.91 19.93 -11.91
CA GLY A 166 16.10 19.25 -11.37
C GLY A 166 16.21 19.32 -9.85
N SER A 167 17.15 18.55 -9.30
CA SER A 167 17.36 18.46 -7.86
C SER A 167 17.99 19.74 -7.29
N ILE A 168 17.70 20.00 -6.01
CA ILE A 168 18.41 21.02 -5.24
C ILE A 168 19.81 20.53 -4.88
N THR A 169 20.79 21.43 -4.90
CA THR A 169 22.14 21.14 -4.42
C THR A 169 22.13 20.95 -2.91
N ASP A 170 23.16 20.29 -2.36
CA ASP A 170 23.26 20.08 -0.91
C ASP A 170 23.45 21.40 -0.13
N ALA A 171 24.10 22.39 -0.75
CA ALA A 171 24.25 23.72 -0.19
C ALA A 171 22.89 24.44 -0.09
N GLU A 172 22.12 24.48 -1.17
CA GLU A 172 20.77 25.06 -1.18
C GLU A 172 19.85 24.35 -0.20
N ARG A 173 19.92 23.01 -0.14
CA ARG A 173 19.16 22.21 0.82
C ARG A 173 19.48 22.59 2.26
N SER A 174 20.76 22.74 2.58
CA SER A 174 21.20 23.09 3.93
C SER A 174 20.72 24.48 4.31
N GLN A 175 20.77 25.44 3.38
CA GLN A 175 20.25 26.79 3.58
C GLN A 175 18.74 26.79 3.83
N VAL A 176 17.96 26.06 3.02
CA VAL A 176 16.49 25.97 3.19
C VAL A 176 16.14 25.37 4.54
N ARG A 177 16.80 24.26 4.94
CA ARG A 177 16.58 23.66 6.26
C ARG A 177 16.93 24.62 7.40
N ALA A 178 18.07 25.31 7.32
CA ALA A 178 18.48 26.27 8.33
C ALA A 178 17.49 27.43 8.48
N SER A 179 16.81 27.82 7.38
CA SER A 179 15.76 28.85 7.40
C SER A 179 14.37 28.33 7.79
N SER A 180 14.21 27.02 8.01
CA SER A 180 12.91 26.39 8.22
C SER A 180 12.33 26.75 9.61
N PRO A 181 11.11 27.32 9.67
CA PRO A 181 10.47 27.65 10.94
C PRO A 181 10.09 26.42 11.77
N VAL A 182 10.13 25.22 11.18
CA VAL A 182 9.79 23.95 11.83
C VAL A 182 11.03 23.07 12.09
N GLY A 183 12.24 23.58 11.85
CA GLY A 183 13.49 22.83 12.00
C GLY A 183 13.65 22.22 13.39
N MET A 184 13.38 23.00 14.46
CA MET A 184 13.43 22.52 15.85
C MET A 184 12.56 21.27 16.12
N LYS A 185 11.49 21.08 15.36
CA LYS A 185 10.58 19.94 15.52
C LYS A 185 10.97 18.74 14.66
N TYR A 186 11.53 18.96 13.47
CA TYR A 186 11.68 17.92 12.45
C TYR A 186 13.13 17.61 12.03
N ASP A 187 14.12 18.42 12.41
CA ASP A 187 15.52 18.21 11.96
C ASP A 187 16.22 17.08 12.71
N THR A 188 15.74 16.72 13.91
CA THR A 188 16.27 15.57 14.65
C THR A 188 15.65 14.28 14.11
N ALA A 189 16.47 13.48 13.44
CA ALA A 189 16.05 12.16 12.95
C ALA A 189 15.68 11.24 14.11
N LEU A 190 14.46 10.70 14.07
CA LEU A 190 14.02 9.64 14.99
C LEU A 190 14.39 8.29 14.39
N ASN A 191 15.40 7.62 14.95
CA ASN A 191 15.70 6.24 14.61
C ASN A 191 14.80 5.31 15.44
N ARG A 192 13.73 4.81 14.82
CA ARG A 192 12.83 3.83 15.44
C ARG A 192 13.40 2.42 15.26
N GLU A 193 13.13 1.52 16.21
CA GLU A 193 13.46 0.10 16.03
C GLU A 193 12.84 -0.41 14.73
N SER A 194 13.66 -0.97 13.84
CA SER A 194 13.21 -1.41 12.53
C SER A 194 12.42 -2.71 12.61
N ALA A 195 11.54 -2.97 11.64
CA ALA A 195 10.83 -4.25 11.58
C ALA A 195 11.80 -5.45 11.52
N ALA A 196 12.96 -5.28 10.87
CA ALA A 196 14.02 -6.28 10.83
C ALA A 196 14.61 -6.54 12.23
N GLU A 197 14.89 -5.50 13.01
CA GLU A 197 15.37 -5.62 14.39
C GLU A 197 14.33 -6.28 15.30
N MET A 198 13.05 -5.89 15.17
CA MET A 198 11.96 -6.50 15.94
C MET A 198 11.76 -7.99 15.58
N LEU A 199 11.87 -8.35 14.30
CA LEU A 199 11.77 -9.73 13.85
C LEU A 199 12.98 -10.57 14.29
N ALA A 200 14.18 -10.02 14.20
CA ALA A 200 15.41 -10.67 14.70
C ALA A 200 15.30 -10.93 16.21
N LYS A 201 14.88 -9.93 16.99
CA LYS A 201 14.66 -10.07 18.43
C LYS A 201 13.61 -11.12 18.76
N ARG A 202 12.53 -11.22 17.96
CA ARG A 202 11.52 -12.29 18.11
C ARG A 202 12.09 -13.67 17.77
N ALA A 203 12.91 -13.79 16.74
CA ALA A 203 13.56 -15.04 16.38
C ALA A 203 14.57 -15.50 17.44
N GLU A 204 15.36 -14.57 17.99
CA GLU A 204 16.25 -14.82 19.12
C GLU A 204 15.47 -15.24 20.38
N THR A 205 14.37 -14.57 20.68
CA THR A 205 13.50 -14.95 21.81
C THR A 205 12.93 -16.36 21.62
N ALA A 206 12.51 -16.70 20.39
CA ALA A 206 11.99 -18.02 20.06
C ALA A 206 13.07 -19.12 20.17
N ALA A 207 14.30 -18.83 19.73
CA ALA A 207 15.43 -19.75 19.86
C ALA A 207 15.82 -19.96 21.33
N GLN A 208 15.85 -18.90 22.15
CA GLN A 208 16.12 -18.99 23.58
C GLN A 208 15.03 -19.76 24.35
N SER A 209 13.77 -19.70 23.91
CA SER A 209 12.69 -20.52 24.48
C SER A 209 12.72 -21.99 24.03
N ALA A 210 13.42 -22.32 22.95
CA ALA A 210 13.63 -23.70 22.50
C ALA A 210 14.84 -24.36 23.19
N ASP A 211 15.81 -23.57 23.65
CA ASP A 211 16.98 -24.01 24.45
C ASP A 211 16.76 -23.94 25.97
N ALA A 212 15.57 -23.54 26.42
CA ALA A 212 15.22 -23.63 27.84
C ALA A 212 15.17 -25.12 28.26
N PRO A 213 15.99 -25.58 29.22
CA PRO A 213 15.96 -26.97 29.64
C PRO A 213 14.58 -27.28 30.20
N ALA A 214 13.97 -28.38 29.74
CA ALA A 214 12.78 -28.92 30.36
C ALA A 214 13.06 -29.05 31.86
N ALA A 215 12.36 -28.25 32.67
CA ALA A 215 12.40 -28.37 34.11
C ALA A 215 12.07 -29.83 34.42
N LYS A 216 13.07 -30.56 34.94
CA LYS A 216 12.88 -31.88 35.51
C LYS A 216 12.00 -31.71 36.74
N ASP A 217 10.71 -31.91 36.58
CA ASP A 217 9.84 -32.32 37.67
C ASP A 217 10.24 -33.75 38.05
N ASP A 218 11.17 -33.87 38.99
CA ASP A 218 11.32 -35.08 39.80
C ASP A 218 10.36 -34.95 41.00
N ALA A 219 9.23 -35.66 40.93
CA ALA A 219 8.51 -36.12 42.11
C ALA A 219 7.73 -37.41 41.79
N GLU A 220 8.10 -38.47 42.48
CA GLU A 220 7.60 -39.85 42.43
C GLU A 220 6.07 -40.00 42.50
N ALA A 221 5.50 -40.88 41.65
CA ALA A 221 4.37 -41.72 42.01
C ALA A 221 4.20 -42.92 41.03
N GLY A 222 4.53 -44.12 41.51
CA GLY A 222 3.74 -45.34 41.25
C GLY A 222 3.84 -46.03 39.88
N GLY A 223 4.74 -47.01 39.75
CA GLY A 223 4.35 -48.42 39.55
C GLY A 223 3.58 -48.90 38.29
N PHE A 224 3.36 -48.10 37.24
CA PHE A 224 2.60 -48.55 36.06
C PHE A 224 3.30 -48.37 34.69
N GLY A 225 4.53 -47.85 34.67
CA GLY A 225 5.24 -47.47 33.43
C GLY A 225 6.13 -48.55 32.79
N GLN A 226 6.33 -49.70 33.44
CA GLN A 226 7.30 -50.70 32.99
C GLN A 226 6.72 -51.71 31.97
N SER A 227 5.40 -51.87 31.93
CA SER A 227 4.69 -52.76 31.00
C SER A 227 4.46 -52.18 29.61
N ILE A 228 4.67 -50.87 29.41
CA ILE A 228 4.49 -50.19 28.12
C ILE A 228 5.81 -50.15 27.33
N LYS A 229 6.98 -50.17 28.00
CA LYS A 229 8.29 -50.14 27.33
C LYS A 229 8.61 -51.44 26.58
N ASP A 230 8.12 -52.59 27.04
CA ASP A 230 8.31 -53.87 26.34
C ASP A 230 7.35 -54.09 25.16
N ALA A 231 6.25 -53.33 25.08
CA ALA A 231 5.32 -53.36 23.94
C ALA A 231 5.77 -52.45 22.77
N VAL A 232 6.67 -51.50 23.03
CA VAL A 232 7.17 -50.53 22.03
C VAL A 232 8.53 -50.96 21.44
N PHE A 233 9.36 -51.68 22.20
CA PHE A 233 10.68 -52.14 21.74
C PHE A 233 10.67 -53.61 21.29
N GLY A 234 9.79 -53.92 20.34
CA GLY A 234 9.74 -55.18 19.59
C GLY A 234 10.73 -55.20 18.42
N THR A 235 11.74 -56.06 18.54
CA THR A 235 12.58 -56.74 17.55
C THR A 235 12.44 -56.45 16.03
N LYS A 236 13.60 -56.10 15.45
CA LYS A 236 14.09 -56.35 14.06
C LYS A 236 13.13 -57.11 13.10
N ARG A 237 12.30 -56.37 12.34
CA ARG A 237 12.00 -56.58 10.90
C ARG A 237 10.86 -55.66 10.44
N ARG A 238 11.19 -54.61 9.67
CA ARG A 238 10.48 -54.12 8.47
C ARG A 238 10.86 -52.67 8.19
N GLN A 239 11.89 -52.55 7.37
CA GLN A 239 12.16 -51.43 6.49
C GLN A 239 10.94 -51.23 5.58
N GLY A 240 10.36 -50.02 5.52
CA GLY A 240 9.35 -49.69 4.51
C GLY A 240 8.15 -48.80 4.89
N MET A 241 8.07 -48.16 6.07
CA MET A 241 6.89 -47.33 6.42
C MET A 241 7.18 -45.93 6.96
N VAL A 242 8.45 -45.52 7.09
CA VAL A 242 8.83 -44.16 7.55
C VAL A 242 8.86 -43.16 6.39
N GLU A 243 9.11 -43.63 5.16
CA GLU A 243 9.23 -42.77 3.97
C GLU A 243 7.87 -42.29 3.42
N THR A 244 6.79 -43.01 3.74
CA THR A 244 5.43 -42.68 3.29
C THR A 244 4.70 -41.72 4.23
N MET A 245 5.09 -41.67 5.51
CA MET A 245 4.46 -40.78 6.50
C MET A 245 5.02 -39.36 6.47
N ALA A 246 6.28 -39.20 6.04
CA ALA A 246 6.91 -37.88 5.82
C ALA A 246 6.31 -37.12 4.62
N LYS A 247 5.72 -37.83 3.64
CA LYS A 247 5.10 -37.22 2.45
C LYS A 247 3.67 -36.73 2.66
N GLN A 248 2.96 -37.19 3.70
CA GLN A 248 1.57 -36.77 3.96
C GLN A 248 1.44 -35.59 4.93
N THR A 249 2.45 -35.27 5.73
CA THR A 249 2.45 -34.09 6.62
C THR A 249 2.81 -32.78 5.91
N ALA A 250 3.39 -32.84 4.71
CA ALA A 250 3.72 -31.66 3.92
C ALA A 250 2.51 -30.99 3.23
N ARG A 251 1.34 -31.65 3.16
CA ARG A 251 0.14 -31.12 2.47
C ARG A 251 -0.90 -30.47 3.37
N THR A 252 -0.81 -30.63 4.70
CA THR A 252 -1.80 -30.09 5.65
C THR A 252 -1.33 -28.88 6.45
N VAL A 253 -0.05 -28.50 6.36
CA VAL A 253 0.49 -27.30 7.04
C VAL A 253 0.25 -26.00 6.23
N GLY A 254 -0.19 -26.10 4.96
CA GLY A 254 -0.38 -24.94 4.08
C GLY A 254 -1.58 -24.03 4.37
N ASN A 255 -2.62 -24.49 5.06
CA ASN A 255 -3.89 -23.75 5.19
C ASN A 255 -4.19 -23.16 6.58
N GLN A 256 -3.39 -23.45 7.61
CA GLN A 256 -3.60 -22.90 8.96
C GLN A 256 -2.61 -21.79 9.34
N VAL A 257 -1.45 -21.72 8.69
CA VAL A 257 -0.44 -20.69 8.96
C VAL A 257 -0.86 -19.30 8.44
N GLY A 258 -1.66 -19.24 7.36
CA GLY A 258 -2.15 -17.98 6.79
C GLY A 258 -3.14 -17.19 7.67
N ARG A 259 -3.90 -17.86 8.54
CA ARG A 259 -4.89 -17.20 9.42
C ARG A 259 -4.30 -16.64 10.72
N GLN A 260 -3.16 -17.15 11.18
CA GLN A 260 -2.49 -16.64 12.38
C GLN A 260 -1.56 -15.46 12.08
N ILE A 261 -0.94 -15.41 10.89
CA ILE A 261 -0.10 -14.28 10.47
C ILE A 261 -0.95 -13.01 10.28
N LEU A 262 -2.17 -13.16 9.73
CA LEU A 262 -3.09 -12.03 9.56
C LEU A 262 -3.62 -11.46 10.89
N ARG A 263 -3.76 -12.31 11.92
CA ARG A 263 -4.22 -11.88 13.25
C ARG A 263 -3.08 -11.35 14.13
N GLY A 264 -1.86 -11.85 13.94
CA GLY A 264 -0.67 -11.42 14.68
C GLY A 264 -0.12 -10.05 14.27
N LEU A 265 -0.32 -9.64 13.01
CA LEU A 265 0.11 -8.32 12.52
C LEU A 265 -0.90 -7.21 12.82
N LEU A 266 -2.18 -7.53 13.07
CA LEU A 266 -3.23 -6.54 13.40
C LEU A 266 -3.63 -6.51 14.88
N GLY A 267 -3.39 -7.59 15.65
CA GLY A 267 -3.76 -7.66 17.06
C GLY A 267 -2.76 -7.01 18.04
N GLY A 268 -1.54 -6.70 17.59
CA GLY A 268 -0.47 -6.17 18.45
C GLY A 268 -0.50 -4.66 18.69
N ILE A 269 -1.33 -3.91 17.96
CA ILE A 269 -1.36 -2.43 17.98
C ILE A 269 -2.62 -1.88 18.69
N PHE A 270 -3.67 -2.69 18.88
CA PHE A 270 -4.83 -2.29 19.68
C PHE A 270 -4.75 -2.82 21.12
N GLY A 271 -4.15 -2.00 22.00
CA GLY A 271 -4.66 -1.80 23.36
C GLY A 271 -4.38 -2.86 24.40
N GLY A 272 -3.13 -2.95 24.86
CA GLY A 272 -2.84 -3.36 26.24
C GLY A 272 -3.21 -2.23 27.20
N LYS A 273 -4.44 -2.23 27.74
CA LYS A 273 -4.79 -1.41 28.90
C LYS A 273 -4.18 -2.05 30.16
N ARG A 274 -3.26 -1.33 30.80
CA ARG A 274 -3.26 -1.17 32.25
C ARG A 274 -3.74 0.25 32.53
#